data_AF-A0A0R3TGY6-F1
#
_entry.id   AF-A0A0R3TGY6-F1
#
_cell.length_a   1.000
_cell.length_b   1.000
_cell.length_c   1.000
_cell.angle_alpha   90.00
_cell.angle_beta   90.00
_cell.angle_gamma   90.00
#
_symmetry.space_group_name_H-M   'P 1'
#
loop_
_entity.id
_entity.type
_entity.pdbx_description
1 polymer ?
#
loop_
_entity_poly.entity_id
_entity_poly.type
_entity_poly.pdbx_seq_one_letter_code
_entity_poly.pdbx_strand_id
1 'polypeptide(L)'
;MKFLFNLLVISSVLAFTTKAQSQYNVGCSKHKTLLLCTGEQPNEDDLQSSELQTIMMVKLPEGTWLSLEKPQVATGEIQKIEIKFSSLAKVDPGYFESVSGRNKLKRLEFRNVDGSLVLDKNVLKGLEKSLNYLSVFYGLKVNIADLTVLENLIHLDLINTTIIGTLADFEKLLQPLRSLEIKDCNVNQLPWDALAKWVSSGESKRLKIHENKWMCDCSIAKIKHLQSGIIQR
;
A
#
# COMPACT_ATOMS: atom_id res chain seq x y z
N MET A 1 55.44 60.42 15.75
CA MET A 1 56.57 59.73 15.11
C MET A 1 56.14 58.32 14.75
N LYS A 2 56.25 57.95 13.47
CA LYS A 2 56.56 56.63 12.87
C LYS A 2 55.86 55.36 13.42
N PHE A 3 55.42 54.37 12.65
CA PHE A 3 55.24 54.16 11.22
C PHE A 3 54.38 52.88 11.10
N LEU A 4 53.53 52.89 10.07
CA LEU A 4 52.88 51.78 9.36
C LEU A 4 53.51 50.38 9.48
N PHE A 5 52.67 49.35 9.57
CA PHE A 5 52.75 48.21 8.64
C PHE A 5 51.34 47.74 8.23
N ASN A 6 51.08 47.87 6.92
CA ASN A 6 49.98 47.28 6.19
C ASN A 6 50.16 45.77 6.04
N LEU A 7 49.07 45.01 6.02
CA LEU A 7 48.83 44.01 4.96
C LEU A 7 47.35 43.61 4.92
N LEU A 8 46.67 44.10 3.87
CA LEU A 8 45.44 43.52 3.30
C LEU A 8 45.70 42.10 2.79
N VAL A 9 44.68 41.24 2.81
CA VAL A 9 44.12 40.43 1.69
C VAL A 9 42.90 39.69 2.27
N ILE A 10 41.67 40.22 2.12
CA ILE A 10 40.64 39.82 1.15
C ILE A 10 40.56 38.29 0.94
N SER A 11 39.51 37.64 1.44
CA SER A 11 38.45 37.14 0.55
C SER A 11 37.29 36.55 1.33
N SER A 12 36.16 37.24 1.21
CA SER A 12 34.81 36.77 1.48
C SER A 12 34.49 35.50 0.70
N VAL A 13 34.21 34.40 1.40
CA VAL A 13 33.40 33.30 0.86
C VAL A 13 32.08 33.29 1.63
N LEU A 14 31.18 34.18 1.21
CA LEU A 14 29.74 33.99 1.39
C LEU A 14 29.36 32.78 0.55
N ALA A 15 29.38 31.59 1.16
CA ALA A 15 28.78 30.41 0.56
C ALA A 15 27.26 30.61 0.59
N PHE A 16 26.73 31.22 -0.47
CA PHE A 16 25.32 31.09 -0.84
C PHE A 16 25.05 29.64 -1.17
N THR A 17 24.72 28.84 -0.16
CA THR A 17 24.00 27.58 -0.38
C THR A 17 22.55 27.94 -0.62
N THR A 18 22.22 28.41 -1.83
CA THR A 18 20.87 28.28 -2.35
C THR A 18 20.63 26.78 -2.55
N LYS A 19 20.19 26.10 -1.48
CA LYS A 19 19.43 24.87 -1.65
C LYS A 19 18.25 25.29 -2.51
N ALA A 20 18.24 24.82 -3.76
CA ALA A 20 17.01 24.68 -4.50
C ALA A 20 16.12 23.74 -3.68
N GLN A 21 15.40 24.29 -2.70
CA GLN A 21 14.17 23.68 -2.24
C GLN A 21 13.29 23.70 -3.46
N SER A 22 13.22 22.56 -4.18
CA SER A 22 12.09 22.35 -5.08
C SER A 22 10.87 22.52 -4.19
N GLN A 23 10.18 23.63 -4.39
CA GLN A 23 8.92 23.90 -3.73
C GLN A 23 7.99 22.79 -4.21
N TYR A 24 7.86 21.74 -3.40
CA TYR A 24 6.89 20.70 -3.65
C TYR A 24 5.55 21.42 -3.57
N ASN A 25 4.83 21.50 -4.69
CA ASN A 25 3.45 21.98 -4.68
C ASN A 25 2.66 20.98 -3.84
N VAL A 26 2.49 21.31 -2.56
CA VAL A 26 1.52 20.65 -1.69
C VAL A 26 0.15 21.02 -2.24
N GLY A 27 -0.68 20.02 -2.50
CA GLY A 27 -1.86 20.23 -3.31
C GLY A 27 -2.46 18.96 -3.90
N CYS A 28 -3.77 18.96 -4.06
CA CYS A 28 -4.50 18.10 -4.97
C CYS A 28 -4.65 18.77 -6.35
N SER A 29 -4.41 18.00 -7.40
CA SER A 29 -4.57 18.45 -8.78
C SER A 29 -5.20 17.36 -9.64
N LYS A 30 -6.22 17.74 -10.41
CA LYS A 30 -6.91 16.83 -11.33
C LYS A 30 -6.19 16.79 -12.68
N HIS A 31 -5.97 15.58 -13.19
CA HIS A 31 -5.49 15.34 -14.55
C HIS A 31 -6.31 14.21 -15.19
N LYS A 32 -7.25 14.57 -16.06
CA LYS A 32 -8.23 13.64 -16.67
C LYS A 32 -9.02 12.90 -15.58
N THR A 33 -8.91 11.57 -15.51
CA THR A 33 -9.61 10.71 -14.54
C THR A 33 -8.81 10.48 -13.24
N LEU A 34 -7.64 11.10 -13.11
CA LEU A 34 -6.74 10.99 -11.96
C LEU A 34 -6.81 12.26 -11.11
N LEU A 35 -6.96 12.10 -9.80
CA LEU A 35 -6.67 13.11 -8.80
C LEU A 35 -5.32 12.79 -8.14
N LEU A 36 -4.33 13.66 -8.31
CA LEU A 36 -3.02 13.55 -7.69
C LEU A 36 -2.92 14.52 -6.51
N CYS A 37 -2.80 13.98 -5.30
CA CYS A 37 -2.63 14.73 -4.07
C CYS A 37 -1.21 14.53 -3.53
N THR A 38 -0.46 15.62 -3.41
CA THR A 38 0.93 15.61 -2.89
C THR A 38 0.96 16.34 -1.56
N GLY A 39 1.43 15.68 -0.50
CA GLY A 39 1.57 16.30 0.82
C GLY A 39 0.26 16.54 1.57
N GLU A 40 -0.89 16.20 0.97
CA GLU A 40 -2.21 16.34 1.58
C GLU A 40 -3.18 15.24 1.10
N GLN A 41 -4.27 15.06 1.84
CA GLN A 41 -5.38 14.19 1.46
C GLN A 41 -6.44 14.99 0.68
N PRO A 42 -7.24 14.36 -0.20
CA PRO A 42 -8.29 15.06 -0.93
C PRO A 42 -9.32 15.68 0.03
N ASN A 43 -9.75 16.89 -0.28
CA ASN A 43 -10.88 17.53 0.38
C ASN A 43 -12.20 17.21 -0.35
N GLU A 44 -13.32 17.71 0.18
CA GLU A 44 -14.64 17.45 -0.38
C GLU A 44 -14.80 17.95 -1.82
N ASP A 45 -14.26 19.13 -2.13
CA ASP A 45 -14.36 19.77 -3.45
C ASP A 45 -13.56 18.99 -4.51
N ASP A 46 -12.40 18.43 -4.13
CA ASP A 46 -11.57 17.60 -5.00
C ASP A 46 -12.32 16.34 -5.49
N LEU A 47 -13.29 15.87 -4.71
CA LEU A 47 -14.03 14.63 -4.96
C LEU A 47 -15.32 14.86 -5.77
N GLN A 48 -15.71 16.10 -6.07
CA GLN A 48 -16.98 16.43 -6.75
C GLN A 48 -16.98 16.21 -8.28
N SER A 49 -16.06 15.41 -8.81
CA SER A 49 -15.97 15.18 -10.25
C SER A 49 -16.40 13.77 -10.65
N SER A 50 -17.43 13.69 -11.49
CA SER A 50 -17.98 12.44 -12.03
C SER A 50 -17.00 11.65 -12.92
N GLU A 51 -15.96 12.30 -13.43
CA GLU A 51 -14.95 11.68 -14.30
C GLU A 51 -13.81 11.02 -13.50
N LEU A 52 -13.71 11.27 -12.21
CA LEU A 52 -12.63 10.72 -11.39
C LEU A 52 -12.80 9.21 -11.21
N GLN A 53 -11.73 8.48 -11.53
CA GLN A 53 -11.65 7.02 -11.37
C GLN A 53 -10.48 6.60 -10.48
N THR A 54 -9.44 7.43 -10.36
CA THR A 54 -8.24 7.13 -9.59
C THR A 54 -7.86 8.28 -8.68
N ILE A 55 -7.52 7.97 -7.44
CA ILE A 55 -6.84 8.90 -6.52
C ILE A 55 -5.43 8.37 -6.26
N MET A 56 -4.46 9.25 -6.36
CA MET A 56 -3.08 8.98 -5.95
C MET A 56 -2.66 9.98 -4.87
N MET A 57 -2.39 9.48 -3.67
CA MET A 57 -1.85 10.26 -2.56
C MET A 57 -0.35 9.97 -2.41
N VAL A 58 0.46 11.01 -2.40
CA VAL A 58 1.93 10.89 -2.42
C VAL A 58 2.56 11.80 -1.38
N LYS A 59 3.56 11.31 -0.64
CA LYS A 59 4.33 12.10 0.33
C LYS A 59 3.46 12.75 1.41
N LEU A 60 2.46 12.02 1.91
CA LEU A 60 1.69 12.48 3.05
C LEU A 60 2.62 12.65 4.27
N PRO A 61 2.42 13.70 5.09
CA PRO A 61 3.28 13.99 6.24
C PRO A 61 3.39 12.84 7.24
N GLU A 62 4.43 12.89 8.07
CA GLU A 62 4.60 11.93 9.17
C GLU A 62 3.37 11.91 10.09
N GLY A 63 2.91 10.70 10.44
CA GLY A 63 1.79 10.53 11.35
C GLY A 63 0.42 10.91 10.77
N THR A 64 0.28 10.95 9.44
CA THR A 64 -1.00 11.32 8.80
C THR A 64 -2.13 10.42 9.27
N TRP A 65 -3.25 11.06 9.61
CA TRP A 65 -4.53 10.41 9.85
C TRP A 65 -5.45 10.68 8.68
N LEU A 66 -5.81 9.63 7.93
CA LEU A 66 -6.81 9.73 6.87
C LEU A 66 -8.22 9.76 7.48
N SER A 67 -8.87 10.91 7.36
CA SER A 67 -10.21 11.17 7.90
C SER A 67 -10.94 12.16 7.01
N LEU A 68 -12.28 12.12 7.05
CA LEU A 68 -13.14 13.13 6.44
C LEU A 68 -13.95 13.78 7.54
N GLU A 69 -13.86 15.11 7.69
CA GLU A 69 -14.60 15.86 8.70
C GLU A 69 -16.13 15.79 8.47
N LYS A 70 -16.55 15.67 7.20
CA LYS A 70 -17.94 15.45 6.79
C LYS A 70 -17.95 14.31 5.78
N PRO A 71 -18.47 13.12 6.15
CA PRO A 71 -18.56 12.00 5.22
C PRO A 71 -19.69 12.25 4.21
N GLN A 72 -19.41 13.11 3.21
CA GLN A 72 -20.16 13.09 1.97
C GLN A 72 -19.52 12.06 1.06
N VAL A 73 -20.35 11.14 0.57
CA VAL A 73 -19.93 10.11 -0.37
C VAL A 73 -19.52 10.80 -1.67
N ALA A 74 -18.33 10.50 -2.19
CA ALA A 74 -17.90 11.04 -3.48
C ALA A 74 -18.97 10.79 -4.55
N THR A 75 -19.20 11.80 -5.39
CA THR A 75 -20.19 11.73 -6.47
C THR A 75 -19.70 10.93 -7.67
N GLY A 76 -18.38 10.75 -7.78
CA GLY A 76 -17.72 9.96 -8.83
C GLY A 76 -17.64 8.45 -8.55
N GLU A 77 -17.19 7.71 -9.57
CA GLU A 77 -16.94 6.26 -9.49
C GLU A 77 -15.45 5.98 -9.33
N ILE A 78 -14.87 6.35 -8.19
CA ILE A 78 -13.45 6.09 -7.95
C ILE A 78 -13.24 4.59 -7.73
N GLN A 79 -12.51 3.98 -8.65
CA GLN A 79 -12.25 2.54 -8.69
C GLN A 79 -10.88 2.17 -8.15
N LYS A 80 -9.94 3.12 -8.10
CA LYS A 80 -8.57 2.90 -7.62
C LYS A 80 -8.12 3.98 -6.64
N ILE A 81 -7.54 3.57 -5.53
CA ILE A 81 -6.80 4.44 -4.61
C ILE A 81 -5.39 3.89 -4.45
N GLU A 82 -4.39 4.76 -4.60
CA GLU A 82 -2.98 4.43 -4.48
C GLU A 82 -2.28 5.41 -3.54
N ILE A 83 -1.59 4.90 -2.53
CA ILE A 83 -0.85 5.69 -1.54
C ILE A 83 0.64 5.37 -1.65
N LYS A 84 1.48 6.40 -1.82
CA LYS A 84 2.91 6.24 -2.07
C LYS A 84 3.80 7.11 -1.20
N PHE A 85 4.91 6.55 -0.74
CA PHE A 85 6.00 7.31 -0.09
C PHE A 85 5.46 8.18 1.05
N SER A 86 4.58 7.61 1.86
CA SER A 86 3.78 8.32 2.87
C SER A 86 3.93 7.64 4.22
N SER A 87 3.64 8.36 5.29
CA SER A 87 3.60 7.79 6.63
C SER A 87 2.20 7.90 7.21
N LEU A 88 1.58 6.77 7.53
CA LEU A 88 0.22 6.73 8.05
C LEU A 88 0.22 6.26 9.50
N ALA A 89 -0.41 7.05 10.37
CA ALA A 89 -0.68 6.65 11.74
C ALA A 89 -2.03 5.95 11.89
N LYS A 90 -3.05 6.45 11.16
CA LYS A 90 -4.44 6.03 11.30
C LYS A 90 -5.24 6.25 10.02
N VAL A 91 -6.25 5.41 9.81
CA VAL A 91 -7.32 5.61 8.82
C VAL A 91 -8.65 5.45 9.55
N ASP A 92 -9.57 6.39 9.36
CA ASP A 92 -10.90 6.26 9.95
C ASP A 92 -11.71 5.14 9.28
N PRO A 93 -12.49 4.38 10.05
CA PRO A 93 -13.31 3.32 9.48
C PRO A 93 -14.28 3.85 8.43
N GLY A 94 -14.24 3.29 7.22
CA GLY A 94 -15.08 3.73 6.11
C GLY A 94 -14.52 4.91 5.30
N TYR A 95 -13.30 5.38 5.61
CA TYR A 95 -12.64 6.46 4.84
C TYR A 95 -12.59 6.12 3.34
N PHE A 96 -12.09 4.93 2.99
CA PHE A 96 -11.95 4.54 1.59
C PHE A 96 -13.29 4.37 0.88
N GLU A 97 -14.32 3.84 1.54
CA GLU A 97 -15.68 3.76 0.97
C GLU A 97 -16.25 5.16 0.71
N SER A 98 -16.05 6.08 1.66
CA SER A 98 -16.56 7.46 1.57
C SER A 98 -15.90 8.23 0.44
N VAL A 99 -14.56 8.16 0.36
CA VAL A 99 -13.77 8.79 -0.70
C VAL A 99 -14.04 8.13 -2.05
N SER A 100 -14.29 6.82 -2.10
CA SER A 100 -14.46 6.13 -3.38
C SER A 100 -15.86 6.22 -3.97
N GLY A 101 -16.85 6.49 -3.12
CA GLY A 101 -18.23 6.16 -3.43
C GLY A 101 -18.59 4.75 -2.96
N ARG A 102 -19.84 4.57 -2.54
CA ARG A 102 -20.34 3.30 -1.96
C ARG A 102 -20.17 2.13 -2.93
N ASN A 103 -19.47 1.08 -2.48
CA ASN A 103 -19.18 -0.14 -3.25
C ASN A 103 -18.44 0.05 -4.59
N LYS A 104 -17.75 1.19 -4.77
CA LYS A 104 -17.08 1.52 -6.05
C LYS A 104 -15.61 1.10 -6.09
N LEU A 105 -14.88 1.19 -4.98
CA LEU A 105 -13.45 0.91 -4.97
C LEU A 105 -13.14 -0.54 -5.33
N LYS A 106 -12.37 -0.75 -6.41
CA LYS A 106 -11.95 -2.08 -6.88
C LYS A 106 -10.51 -2.38 -6.54
N ARG A 107 -9.67 -1.37 -6.40
CA ARG A 107 -8.22 -1.52 -6.19
C ARG A 107 -7.70 -0.55 -5.13
N LEU A 108 -7.02 -1.10 -4.14
CA LEU A 108 -6.36 -0.35 -3.08
C LEU A 108 -4.89 -0.74 -3.02
N GLU A 109 -4.00 0.24 -3.11
CA GLU A 109 -2.56 0.01 -3.18
C GLU A 109 -1.80 0.90 -2.21
N PHE A 110 -0.89 0.27 -1.46
CA PHE A 110 0.07 0.95 -0.59
C PHE A 110 1.49 0.62 -1.07
N ARG A 111 2.31 1.64 -1.31
CA ARG A 111 3.70 1.45 -1.77
C ARG A 111 4.67 2.38 -1.04
N ASN A 112 5.65 1.81 -0.35
CA ASN A 112 6.54 2.58 0.53
C ASN A 112 5.72 3.40 1.52
N VAL A 113 4.80 2.73 2.22
CA VAL A 113 3.98 3.35 3.26
C VAL A 113 4.43 2.82 4.60
N ASP A 114 4.94 3.71 5.44
CA ASP A 114 5.41 3.40 6.79
C ASP A 114 4.47 3.98 7.85
N GLY A 115 4.90 3.92 9.12
CA GLY A 115 4.14 4.40 10.27
C GLY A 115 3.56 3.27 11.13
N SER A 116 2.66 3.65 12.04
CA SER A 116 2.04 2.72 13.01
C SER A 116 0.79 2.04 12.48
N LEU A 117 0.29 2.42 11.30
CA LEU A 117 -0.92 1.85 10.72
C LEU A 117 -0.76 0.33 10.52
N VAL A 118 -1.79 -0.41 10.93
CA VAL A 118 -1.99 -1.82 10.58
C VAL A 118 -3.16 -1.87 9.62
N LEU A 119 -2.99 -2.55 8.49
CA LEU A 119 -4.08 -2.82 7.56
C LEU A 119 -4.95 -3.93 8.17
N ASP A 120 -6.06 -3.52 8.78
CA ASP A 120 -7.00 -4.34 9.53
C ASP A 120 -8.45 -4.16 9.02
N LYS A 121 -9.41 -4.81 9.68
CA LYS A 121 -10.83 -4.72 9.31
C LYS A 121 -11.41 -3.31 9.41
N ASN A 122 -10.85 -2.45 10.27
CA ASN A 122 -11.34 -1.08 10.44
C ASN A 122 -10.93 -0.24 9.25
N VAL A 123 -9.67 -0.36 8.82
CA VAL A 123 -9.14 0.32 7.62
C VAL A 123 -9.92 -0.10 6.37
N LEU A 124 -10.31 -1.37 6.29
CA LEU A 124 -11.01 -1.96 5.13
C LEU A 124 -12.54 -1.86 5.19
N LYS A 125 -13.10 -1.23 6.22
CA LYS A 125 -14.55 -1.15 6.44
C LYS A 125 -15.24 -0.50 5.23
N GLY A 126 -16.33 -1.12 4.78
CA GLY A 126 -17.13 -0.66 3.63
C GLY A 126 -16.62 -1.16 2.27
N LEU A 127 -15.50 -1.89 2.26
CA LEU A 127 -14.90 -2.44 1.03
C LEU A 127 -15.19 -3.93 0.81
N GLU A 128 -15.91 -4.57 1.74
CA GLU A 128 -16.12 -6.03 1.83
C GLU A 128 -16.66 -6.63 0.53
N LYS A 129 -17.55 -5.89 -0.15
CA LYS A 129 -18.22 -6.33 -1.37
C LYS A 129 -17.67 -5.71 -2.64
N SER A 130 -16.66 -4.86 -2.56
CA SER A 130 -16.20 -4.08 -3.72
C SER A 130 -14.75 -4.28 -4.09
N LEU A 131 -13.88 -4.53 -3.10
CA LEU A 131 -12.44 -4.61 -3.33
C LEU A 131 -12.05 -5.93 -3.99
N ASN A 132 -11.42 -5.82 -5.16
CA ASN A 132 -10.97 -6.97 -5.95
C ASN A 132 -9.46 -7.16 -5.86
N TYR A 133 -8.71 -6.07 -5.71
CA TYR A 133 -7.26 -6.04 -5.75
C TYR A 133 -6.73 -5.27 -4.55
N LEU A 134 -5.93 -5.96 -3.72
CA LEU A 134 -5.20 -5.35 -2.63
C LEU A 134 -3.72 -5.60 -2.82
N SER A 135 -2.92 -4.55 -2.71
CA SER A 135 -1.47 -4.69 -2.74
C SER A 135 -0.76 -3.81 -1.75
N VAL A 136 0.20 -4.40 -1.05
CA VAL A 136 1.07 -3.73 -0.08
C VAL A 136 2.52 -4.04 -0.43
N PHE A 137 3.25 -3.01 -0.81
CA PHE A 137 4.66 -3.09 -1.18
C PHE A 137 5.50 -2.22 -0.25
N TYR A 138 6.49 -2.81 0.41
CA TYR A 138 7.48 -2.11 1.24
C TYR A 138 6.84 -1.30 2.37
N GLY A 139 6.63 -1.93 3.53
CA GLY A 139 6.21 -1.22 4.75
C GLY A 139 5.11 -1.94 5.55
N LEU A 140 3.96 -1.28 5.68
CA LEU A 140 2.78 -1.59 6.52
C LEU A 140 2.65 -3.02 7.04
N LYS A 141 2.13 -3.16 8.27
CA LYS A 141 1.70 -4.47 8.78
C LYS A 141 0.33 -4.83 8.22
N VAL A 142 0.10 -6.09 7.88
CA VAL A 142 -1.17 -6.58 7.32
C VAL A 142 -1.72 -7.72 8.17
N ASN A 143 -2.96 -7.58 8.65
CA ASN A 143 -3.65 -8.65 9.38
C ASN A 143 -4.45 -9.54 8.42
N ILE A 144 -3.98 -10.77 8.20
CA ILE A 144 -4.56 -11.74 7.26
C ILE A 144 -5.96 -12.17 7.68
N ALA A 145 -6.20 -12.35 8.98
CA ALA A 145 -7.51 -12.75 9.49
C ALA A 145 -8.60 -11.75 9.10
N ASP A 146 -8.25 -10.46 9.14
CA ASP A 146 -9.17 -9.38 8.81
C ASP A 146 -9.40 -9.23 7.29
N LEU A 147 -8.52 -9.76 6.43
CA LEU A 147 -8.76 -9.76 4.99
C LEU A 147 -9.85 -10.76 4.57
N THR A 148 -10.18 -11.73 5.43
CA THR A 148 -11.18 -12.77 5.11
C THR A 148 -12.61 -12.22 4.97
N VAL A 149 -12.85 -10.99 5.41
CA VAL A 149 -14.14 -10.29 5.24
C VAL A 149 -14.35 -9.76 3.82
N LEU A 150 -13.30 -9.73 2.99
CA LEU A 150 -13.35 -9.22 1.62
C LEU A 150 -13.85 -10.32 0.66
N GLU A 151 -15.17 -10.37 0.47
CA GLU A 151 -15.87 -11.41 -0.30
C GLU A 151 -15.40 -11.51 -1.77
N ASN A 152 -14.98 -10.37 -2.34
CA ASN A 152 -14.62 -10.25 -3.77
C ASN A 152 -13.12 -10.11 -4.01
N LEU A 153 -12.28 -10.29 -2.98
CA LEU A 153 -10.83 -10.18 -3.14
C LEU A 153 -10.30 -11.33 -4.00
N ILE A 154 -9.89 -11.02 -5.22
CA ILE A 154 -9.35 -11.99 -6.18
C ILE A 154 -7.84 -11.91 -6.34
N HIS A 155 -7.23 -10.79 -5.96
CA HIS A 155 -5.80 -10.54 -6.14
C HIS A 155 -5.20 -9.92 -4.88
N LEU A 156 -4.17 -10.58 -4.36
CA LEU A 156 -3.43 -10.13 -3.19
C LEU A 156 -1.92 -10.15 -3.46
N ASP A 157 -1.28 -8.98 -3.38
CA ASP A 157 0.18 -8.86 -3.42
C ASP A 157 0.70 -8.31 -2.10
N LEU A 158 1.57 -9.09 -1.45
CA LEU A 158 2.26 -8.73 -0.23
C LEU A 158 3.75 -8.84 -0.49
N ILE A 159 4.45 -7.70 -0.58
CA ILE A 159 5.88 -7.64 -0.87
C ILE A 159 6.59 -6.79 0.17
N ASN A 160 7.60 -7.33 0.85
CA ASN A 160 8.38 -6.61 1.85
C ASN A 160 7.46 -5.92 2.88
N THR A 161 6.56 -6.72 3.45
CA THR A 161 5.54 -6.28 4.41
C THR A 161 5.53 -7.25 5.59
N THR A 162 5.17 -6.75 6.77
CA THR A 162 5.02 -7.59 7.95
C THR A 162 3.63 -8.20 7.98
N ILE A 163 3.56 -9.53 7.88
CA ILE A 163 2.30 -10.26 7.92
C ILE A 163 1.97 -10.67 9.37
N ILE A 164 0.73 -10.42 9.79
CA ILE A 164 0.18 -10.86 11.07
C ILE A 164 -0.96 -11.84 10.77
N GLY A 165 -0.91 -13.04 11.35
CA GLY A 165 -1.96 -14.03 11.19
C GLY A 165 -1.48 -15.46 11.42
N THR A 166 -2.41 -16.41 11.34
CA THR A 166 -2.16 -17.84 11.48
C THR A 166 -2.29 -18.59 10.15
N LEU A 167 -1.87 -19.85 10.12
CA LEU A 167 -2.06 -20.73 8.94
C LEU A 167 -3.54 -20.91 8.59
N ALA A 168 -4.42 -20.96 9.59
CA ALA A 168 -5.86 -21.09 9.39
C ALA A 168 -6.48 -19.83 8.77
N ASP A 169 -5.95 -18.66 9.10
CA ASP A 169 -6.40 -17.39 8.50
C ASP A 169 -6.05 -17.34 7.02
N PHE A 170 -4.83 -17.78 6.67
CA PHE A 170 -4.42 -17.94 5.27
C PHE A 170 -5.32 -18.91 4.52
N GLU A 171 -5.62 -20.08 5.09
CA GLU A 171 -6.46 -21.08 4.41
C GLU A 171 -7.85 -20.53 4.06
N LYS A 172 -8.46 -19.77 4.97
CA LYS A 172 -9.73 -19.08 4.69
C LYS A 172 -9.60 -18.06 3.57
N LEU A 173 -8.52 -17.27 3.59
CA LEU A 173 -8.26 -16.23 2.60
C LEU A 173 -8.04 -16.77 1.18
N LEU A 174 -7.59 -18.03 1.03
CA LEU A 174 -7.36 -18.62 -0.29
C LEU A 174 -8.64 -18.80 -1.12
N GLN A 175 -9.79 -18.99 -0.48
CA GLN A 175 -11.04 -19.33 -1.17
C GLN A 175 -11.43 -18.35 -2.29
N PRO A 176 -11.53 -17.02 -2.04
CA PRO A 176 -11.88 -16.05 -3.07
C PRO A 176 -10.72 -15.73 -4.04
N LEU A 177 -9.46 -15.96 -3.63
CA LEU A 177 -8.30 -15.53 -4.39
C LEU A 177 -8.10 -16.30 -5.70
N ARG A 178 -7.68 -15.58 -6.74
CA ARG A 178 -7.16 -16.12 -8.01
C ARG A 178 -5.67 -15.89 -8.15
N SER A 179 -5.14 -14.84 -7.54
CA SER A 179 -3.71 -14.54 -7.54
C SER A 179 -3.24 -14.20 -6.13
N LEU A 180 -2.11 -14.80 -5.75
CA LEU A 180 -1.44 -14.56 -4.49
C LEU A 180 0.07 -14.41 -4.74
N GLU A 181 0.60 -13.24 -4.39
CA GLU A 181 2.04 -12.97 -4.33
C GLU A 181 2.44 -12.68 -2.89
N ILE A 182 3.37 -13.48 -2.34
CA ILE A 182 4.00 -13.25 -1.05
C ILE A 182 5.51 -13.26 -1.25
N LYS A 183 6.13 -12.10 -1.11
CA LYS A 183 7.55 -11.89 -1.38
C LYS A 183 8.23 -11.17 -0.22
N ASP A 184 9.30 -11.73 0.32
CA ASP A 184 10.13 -11.05 1.33
C ASP A 184 9.33 -10.51 2.54
N CYS A 185 8.34 -11.28 2.99
CA CYS A 185 7.49 -10.93 4.12
C CYS A 185 8.02 -11.51 5.46
N ASN A 186 9.24 -12.07 5.44
CA ASN A 186 9.84 -12.78 6.57
C ASN A 186 8.93 -13.89 7.16
N VAL A 187 8.07 -14.47 6.32
CA VAL A 187 7.21 -15.61 6.70
C VAL A 187 8.04 -16.89 6.60
N ASN A 188 7.85 -17.81 7.55
CA ASN A 188 8.56 -19.07 7.60
C ASN A 188 7.68 -20.30 7.30
N GLN A 189 6.35 -20.17 7.37
CA GLN A 189 5.39 -21.24 7.09
C GLN A 189 4.13 -20.70 6.42
N LEU A 190 3.51 -21.52 5.58
CA LEU A 190 2.20 -21.29 4.97
C LEU A 190 1.39 -22.59 5.00
N PRO A 191 0.06 -22.58 4.84
CA PRO A 191 -0.73 -23.80 4.82
C PRO A 191 -0.51 -24.54 3.49
N TRP A 192 0.62 -25.25 3.38
CA TRP A 192 1.14 -25.82 2.13
C TRP A 192 0.15 -26.78 1.46
N ASP A 193 -0.58 -27.58 2.24
CA ASP A 193 -1.60 -28.50 1.72
C ASP A 193 -2.81 -27.75 1.15
N ALA A 194 -3.29 -26.71 1.84
CA ALA A 194 -4.37 -25.86 1.35
C ALA A 194 -3.94 -25.09 0.09
N LEU A 195 -2.72 -24.58 0.06
CA LEU A 195 -2.13 -23.93 -1.11
C LEU A 195 -2.03 -24.88 -2.30
N ALA A 196 -1.58 -26.13 -2.08
CA ALA A 196 -1.43 -27.10 -3.16
C ALA A 196 -2.79 -27.47 -3.75
N LYS A 197 -3.79 -27.66 -2.88
CA LYS A 197 -5.18 -27.89 -3.29
C LYS A 197 -5.73 -26.68 -4.05
N TRP A 198 -5.49 -25.47 -3.56
CA TRP A 198 -5.95 -24.23 -4.19
C TRP A 198 -5.34 -24.02 -5.58
N VAL A 199 -4.02 -24.14 -5.74
CA VAL A 199 -3.37 -24.03 -7.06
C VAL A 199 -3.87 -25.09 -8.03
N SER A 200 -4.15 -26.29 -7.53
CA SER A 200 -4.63 -27.42 -8.35
C SER A 200 -6.13 -27.36 -8.68
N SER A 201 -6.90 -26.45 -8.08
CA SER A 201 -8.36 -26.45 -8.19
C SER A 201 -8.91 -25.79 -9.45
N GLY A 202 -8.08 -25.30 -10.39
CA GLY A 202 -8.54 -24.73 -11.65
C GLY A 202 -7.48 -23.96 -12.46
N GLU A 203 -7.80 -23.67 -13.72
CA GLU A 203 -6.85 -23.24 -14.77
C GLU A 203 -6.37 -21.77 -14.69
N SER A 204 -6.70 -21.01 -13.65
CA SER A 204 -6.36 -19.57 -13.57
C SER A 204 -5.85 -19.12 -12.21
N LYS A 205 -5.28 -20.04 -11.42
CA LYS A 205 -4.65 -19.72 -10.14
C LYS A 205 -3.19 -19.33 -10.34
N ARG A 206 -2.81 -18.15 -9.87
CA ARG A 206 -1.43 -17.66 -9.91
C ARG A 206 -0.88 -17.60 -8.49
N LEU A 207 0.09 -18.46 -8.21
CA LEU A 207 0.89 -18.38 -7.00
C LEU A 207 2.26 -17.79 -7.34
N LYS A 208 2.77 -16.92 -6.47
CA LYS A 208 4.16 -16.49 -6.45
C LYS A 208 4.58 -16.35 -5.00
N ILE A 209 5.49 -17.21 -4.59
CA ILE A 209 5.98 -17.23 -3.22
C ILE A 209 7.50 -17.34 -3.33
N HIS A 210 8.24 -16.31 -2.94
CA HIS A 210 9.70 -16.30 -3.06
C HIS A 210 10.36 -15.34 -2.07
N GLU A 211 11.68 -15.44 -1.92
CA GLU A 211 12.50 -14.55 -1.09
C GLU A 211 12.04 -14.46 0.38
N ASN A 212 11.51 -15.55 0.93
CA ASN A 212 11.09 -15.66 2.33
C ASN A 212 11.91 -16.74 3.04
N LYS A 213 11.90 -16.75 4.38
CA LYS A 213 12.72 -17.64 5.20
C LYS A 213 12.00 -18.95 5.52
N TRP A 214 11.65 -19.71 4.49
CA TRP A 214 10.86 -20.92 4.62
C TRP A 214 11.52 -21.97 5.51
N MET A 215 10.78 -22.46 6.50
CA MET A 215 11.12 -23.71 7.16
C MET A 215 10.90 -24.83 6.15
N CYS A 216 12.00 -25.44 5.72
CA CYS A 216 11.98 -26.54 4.77
C CYS A 216 11.58 -27.83 5.51
N ASP A 217 10.30 -28.20 5.43
CA ASP A 217 9.82 -29.51 5.84
C ASP A 217 9.29 -30.31 4.63
N CYS A 218 8.81 -31.53 4.84
CA CYS A 218 8.30 -32.38 3.76
C CYS A 218 7.03 -31.82 3.09
N SER A 219 6.31 -30.90 3.72
CA SER A 219 5.01 -30.41 3.22
C SER A 219 5.17 -29.38 2.09
N ILE A 220 6.28 -28.63 2.06
CA ILE A 220 6.60 -27.71 0.95
C ILE A 220 6.87 -28.45 -0.37
N ALA A 221 7.22 -29.74 -0.32
CA ALA A 221 7.54 -30.55 -1.50
C ALA A 221 6.38 -30.57 -2.50
N LYS A 222 5.13 -30.62 -2.01
CA LYS A 222 3.92 -30.63 -2.83
C LYS A 222 3.80 -29.38 -3.72
N ILE A 223 4.25 -28.24 -3.22
CA ILE A 223 4.20 -26.95 -3.93
C ILE A 223 5.36 -26.81 -4.91
N LYS A 224 6.55 -27.31 -4.55
CA LYS A 224 7.75 -27.22 -5.40
C LYS A 224 7.55 -27.87 -6.79
N HIS A 225 6.79 -28.96 -6.85
CA HIS A 225 6.48 -29.64 -8.10
C HIS A 225 5.48 -28.88 -8.99
N LEU A 226 4.62 -28.05 -8.39
CA LEU A 226 3.58 -27.31 -9.11
C LEU A 226 4.09 -25.99 -9.70
N GLN A 227 5.17 -25.43 -9.16
CA GLN A 227 5.80 -24.22 -9.69
C GLN A 227 7.32 -24.24 -9.50
N SER A 228 8.03 -24.51 -10.60
CA SER A 228 9.49 -24.67 -10.64
C SER A 228 10.32 -23.40 -10.33
N GLY A 229 9.67 -22.29 -9.93
CA GLY A 229 10.31 -21.03 -9.54
C GLY A 229 10.14 -20.60 -8.08
N ILE A 230 9.40 -21.34 -7.24
CA ILE A 230 9.04 -20.95 -5.85
C ILE A 230 10.23 -21.03 -4.88
N ILE A 231 11.20 -21.93 -5.13
CA ILE A 231 12.30 -22.20 -4.21
C ILE A 231 13.62 -22.07 -4.97
N GLN A 232 14.11 -20.85 -5.13
CA GLN A 232 15.52 -20.63 -5.45
C GLN A 232 16.29 -20.65 -4.13
N ARG A 233 17.24 -21.57 -4.01
CA ARG A 233 18.18 -21.65 -2.90
C ARG A 233 19.16 -20.48 -2.97
#